data_AF-A0A3F2RXC8-F1
#
_entry.id   AF-A0A3F2RXC8-F1
#
_cell.length_a   1.000
_cell.length_b   1.000
_cell.length_c   1.000
_cell.angle_alpha   90.00
_cell.angle_beta   90.00
_cell.angle_gamma   90.00
#
_symmetry.space_group_name_H-M   'P 1'
#
loop_
_entity.id
_entity.type
_entity.pdbx_description
1 polymer ?
#
loop_
_entity_poly.entity_id
_entity_poly.type
_entity_poly.pdbx_seq_one_letter_code
_entity_poly.pdbx_strand_id
1 'polypeptide(L)'
;MLSSICAFSLFALTATAASAQPSYVYTFDAATAGGVDGSIQVKYAGEDSSAATITAALDFSGVDQAKVAAFDGNCTEAVTSYKWHIHTKWNSTLSSDSYAQCSKAATGNHYDSLFACGPNSEYSTSSQCVDKIANYSCSPSNYTSDPLVCEKGDLSGKFGAFKLSEAKTATGEWTGQHYPLPSENAAAWSIVLHAVCGSQTPPHAMLTLKAFVTTLLYAIAGPTLHAVTQPTLLFRFDDSSAAGIQGVIHVKYAGDNSTVATIHAALDFSRVNPAAIRAFDRLCTAPVTAFKWHIHVRWSSRMRSASFGQCSLAATGNHYDPLFACSPDSEHINSPECKARSTDYACNPQNYALNPRSCEKGDLSGKFGELVLNNNDQAGGTWVDKHFPSPSENRLDWSIVLHAVCGDHTTRVACAVEQEM
;
A
#
# COMPACT_ATOMS: atom_id res chain seq x y z
N MET A 1 -27.79 -36.50 54.43
CA MET A 1 -27.91 -36.63 52.97
C MET A 1 -27.62 -35.27 52.35
N LEU A 2 -26.56 -35.17 51.55
CA LEU A 2 -26.26 -34.17 50.49
C LEU A 2 -26.31 -32.66 50.88
N SER A 3 -25.47 -31.76 50.40
CA SER A 3 -24.46 -31.81 49.34
C SER A 3 -23.53 -30.59 49.49
N SER A 4 -22.23 -30.78 49.32
CA SER A 4 -21.28 -29.69 49.04
C SER A 4 -21.48 -29.20 47.60
N ILE A 5 -21.65 -27.91 47.41
CA ILE A 5 -21.66 -27.27 46.09
C ILE A 5 -20.25 -26.74 45.80
N CYS A 6 -19.53 -27.41 44.90
CA CYS A 6 -18.30 -26.90 44.30
C CYS A 6 -18.67 -25.82 43.26
N ALA A 7 -18.14 -24.61 43.44
CA ALA A 7 -18.14 -23.57 42.42
C ALA A 7 -16.94 -23.78 41.48
N PHE A 8 -17.20 -24.08 40.20
CA PHE A 8 -16.20 -24.01 39.15
C PHE A 8 -16.27 -22.63 38.49
N SER A 9 -15.24 -21.81 38.72
CA SER A 9 -15.02 -20.56 37.99
C SER A 9 -14.40 -20.86 36.64
N LEU A 10 -15.15 -20.58 35.57
CA LEU A 10 -14.66 -20.66 34.18
C LEU A 10 -13.85 -19.39 33.88
N PHE A 11 -12.52 -19.49 33.79
CA PHE A 11 -11.68 -18.43 33.22
C PHE A 11 -11.78 -18.50 31.70
N ALA A 12 -12.43 -17.52 31.08
CA ALA A 12 -12.38 -17.33 29.64
C ALA A 12 -11.00 -16.74 29.27
N LEU A 13 -10.14 -17.53 28.64
CA LEU A 13 -8.94 -17.03 27.98
C LEU A 13 -9.38 -16.26 26.72
N THR A 14 -9.30 -14.93 26.76
CA THR A 14 -9.39 -14.09 25.56
C THR A 14 -8.11 -14.21 24.77
N ALA A 15 -8.19 -14.86 23.61
CA ALA A 15 -7.08 -15.07 22.70
C ALA A 15 -6.92 -13.80 21.83
N THR A 16 -5.88 -13.00 22.09
CA THR A 16 -5.60 -11.74 21.37
C THR A 16 -4.77 -12.00 20.12
N ALA A 17 -5.22 -11.47 19.00
CA ALA A 17 -4.71 -11.70 17.65
C ALA A 17 -3.44 -10.82 17.29
N ALA A 18 -2.25 -11.35 16.88
CA ALA A 18 -0.93 -10.71 16.63
C ALA A 18 -0.35 -10.79 15.17
N SER A 19 -0.26 -9.66 14.45
CA SER A 19 -0.17 -9.54 12.96
C SER A 19 0.92 -10.38 12.27
N ALA A 20 0.61 -10.95 11.11
CA ALA A 20 1.65 -11.40 10.19
C ALA A 20 2.29 -10.18 9.54
N GLN A 21 3.55 -9.94 9.88
CA GLN A 21 4.30 -8.81 9.35
C GLN A 21 4.81 -9.10 7.93
N PRO A 22 4.68 -8.18 6.96
CA PRO A 22 5.27 -8.37 5.65
C PRO A 22 6.76 -8.65 5.80
N SER A 23 7.23 -9.62 5.03
CA SER A 23 8.65 -9.91 4.95
C SER A 23 9.08 -10.20 3.53
N TYR A 24 10.27 -9.75 3.19
CA TYR A 24 10.88 -9.96 1.88
C TYR A 24 12.23 -10.62 2.11
N VAL A 25 12.56 -11.58 1.25
CA VAL A 25 13.85 -12.26 1.28
C VAL A 25 14.54 -12.00 -0.05
N TYR A 26 15.75 -11.47 0.06
CA TYR A 26 16.69 -11.34 -1.04
C TYR A 26 17.76 -12.43 -0.85
N THR A 27 17.67 -13.51 -1.61
CA THR A 27 18.69 -14.57 -1.66
C THR A 27 19.87 -14.20 -2.56
N PHE A 28 21.01 -14.85 -2.40
CA PHE A 28 22.11 -14.82 -3.35
C PHE A 28 22.53 -16.27 -3.55
N ASP A 29 22.56 -16.73 -4.80
CA ASP A 29 22.99 -18.09 -5.15
C ASP A 29 24.42 -18.04 -5.70
N ALA A 30 25.38 -18.62 -4.98
CA ALA A 30 26.80 -18.57 -5.33
C ALA A 30 27.12 -18.87 -6.80
N ALA A 31 26.36 -19.75 -7.46
CA ALA A 31 26.60 -20.14 -8.86
C ALA A 31 26.30 -19.01 -9.85
N THR A 32 25.39 -18.10 -9.51
CA THR A 32 24.95 -16.99 -10.38
C THR A 32 25.36 -15.63 -9.83
N ALA A 33 25.59 -15.57 -8.52
CA ALA A 33 25.93 -14.40 -7.74
C ALA A 33 27.46 -14.22 -7.59
N GLY A 34 28.24 -14.51 -8.63
CA GLY A 34 29.69 -14.29 -8.62
C GLY A 34 30.44 -14.89 -7.41
N GLY A 35 29.91 -15.97 -6.81
CA GLY A 35 30.45 -16.63 -5.63
C GLY A 35 29.91 -16.17 -4.27
N VAL A 36 28.94 -15.26 -4.21
CA VAL A 36 28.26 -14.86 -2.98
C VAL A 36 27.04 -15.74 -2.71
N ASP A 37 26.93 -16.27 -1.51
CA ASP A 37 25.79 -17.09 -1.07
C ASP A 37 25.07 -16.46 0.12
N GLY A 38 23.79 -16.78 0.29
CA GLY A 38 23.04 -16.45 1.51
C GLY A 38 21.84 -15.55 1.28
N SER A 39 21.48 -14.72 2.26
CA SER A 39 20.29 -13.86 2.13
C SER A 39 20.31 -12.59 2.98
N ILE A 40 19.51 -11.62 2.54
CA ILE A 40 19.06 -10.46 3.31
C ILE A 40 17.54 -10.58 3.48
N GLN A 41 17.08 -10.60 4.72
CA GLN A 41 15.68 -10.66 5.08
C GLN A 41 15.24 -9.30 5.60
N VAL A 42 14.12 -8.83 5.13
CA VAL A 42 13.48 -7.60 5.60
C VAL A 42 12.18 -8.00 6.24
N LYS A 43 12.00 -7.69 7.51
CA LYS A 43 10.77 -7.90 8.25
C LYS A 43 10.22 -6.55 8.67
N TYR A 44 9.08 -6.20 8.13
CA TYR A 44 8.43 -4.94 8.46
C TYR A 44 7.84 -4.95 9.86
N ALA A 45 7.68 -3.78 10.46
CA ALA A 45 6.96 -3.61 11.72
C ALA A 45 5.44 -3.52 11.51
N GLY A 46 4.98 -3.30 10.27
CA GLY A 46 3.58 -3.28 9.84
C GLY A 46 3.46 -3.29 8.31
N GLU A 47 2.28 -3.61 7.77
CA GLU A 47 2.02 -3.61 6.31
C GLU A 47 2.18 -2.25 5.61
N ASP A 48 2.12 -1.15 6.36
CA ASP A 48 2.36 0.21 5.88
C ASP A 48 3.44 0.92 6.70
N SER A 49 4.30 0.14 7.37
CA SER A 49 5.39 0.71 8.13
C SER A 49 6.61 0.90 7.25
N SER A 50 7.23 2.08 7.30
CA SER A 50 8.61 2.24 6.83
C SER A 50 9.61 1.72 7.86
N ALA A 51 9.14 1.29 9.04
CA ALA A 51 9.96 0.62 10.01
C ALA A 51 10.13 -0.85 9.64
N ALA A 52 11.39 -1.29 9.53
CA ALA A 52 11.73 -2.65 9.19
C ALA A 52 12.99 -3.10 9.94
N THR A 53 12.99 -4.37 10.35
CA THR A 53 14.18 -5.10 10.78
C THR A 53 14.79 -5.77 9.56
N ILE A 54 16.06 -5.53 9.31
CA ILE A 54 16.81 -6.10 8.20
C ILE A 54 17.86 -7.03 8.81
N THR A 55 17.83 -8.31 8.44
CA THR A 55 18.80 -9.32 8.89
C THR A 55 19.55 -9.84 7.68
N ALA A 56 20.87 -9.80 7.70
CA ALA A 56 21.71 -10.33 6.63
C ALA A 56 22.58 -11.48 7.15
N ALA A 57 22.73 -12.51 6.32
CA ALA A 57 23.71 -13.57 6.48
C ALA A 57 24.24 -13.94 5.09
N LEU A 58 25.44 -13.46 4.78
CA LEU A 58 26.07 -13.56 3.47
C LEU A 58 27.45 -14.21 3.59
N ASP A 59 27.76 -15.11 2.67
CA ASP A 59 29.07 -15.74 2.52
C ASP A 59 29.72 -15.30 1.20
N PHE A 60 30.89 -14.69 1.29
CA PHE A 60 31.70 -14.24 0.15
C PHE A 60 32.92 -15.13 -0.09
N SER A 61 33.00 -16.29 0.56
CA SER A 61 34.14 -17.21 0.47
C SER A 61 34.36 -17.73 -0.96
N GLY A 62 33.27 -17.86 -1.74
CA GLY A 62 33.29 -18.24 -3.15
C GLY A 62 33.63 -17.13 -4.13
N VAL A 63 33.73 -15.86 -3.67
CA VAL A 63 34.04 -14.73 -4.57
C VAL A 63 35.46 -14.82 -5.08
N ASP A 64 35.59 -14.83 -6.40
CA ASP A 64 36.87 -14.85 -7.10
C ASP A 64 37.41 -13.44 -7.27
N GLN A 65 38.41 -13.10 -6.45
CA GLN A 65 39.06 -11.79 -6.48
C GLN A 65 39.67 -11.47 -7.85
N ALA A 66 40.16 -12.47 -8.59
CA ALA A 66 40.72 -12.23 -9.92
C ALA A 66 39.63 -11.83 -10.92
N LYS A 67 38.43 -12.41 -10.81
CA LYS A 67 37.27 -11.99 -11.62
C LYS A 67 36.77 -10.60 -11.25
N VAL A 68 36.76 -10.26 -9.95
CA VAL A 68 36.42 -8.90 -9.50
C VAL A 68 37.41 -7.88 -10.07
N ALA A 69 38.72 -8.16 -9.97
CA ALA A 69 39.78 -7.31 -10.52
C ALA A 69 39.74 -7.21 -12.05
N ALA A 70 39.40 -8.30 -12.75
CA ALA A 70 39.25 -8.31 -14.20
C ALA A 70 38.03 -7.51 -14.66
N PHE A 71 36.95 -7.55 -13.88
CA PHE A 71 35.75 -6.79 -14.16
C PHE A 71 35.92 -5.29 -13.86
N ASP A 72 36.54 -4.95 -12.73
CA ASP A 72 36.88 -3.58 -12.38
C ASP A 72 38.37 -3.47 -12.05
N GLY A 73 39.13 -2.84 -12.95
CA GLY A 73 40.57 -2.68 -12.83
C GLY A 73 41.02 -1.87 -11.61
N ASN A 74 40.11 -1.20 -10.89
CA ASN A 74 40.41 -0.55 -9.62
C ASN A 74 40.45 -1.52 -8.43
N CYS A 75 39.93 -2.74 -8.59
CA CYS A 75 39.91 -3.78 -7.56
C CYS A 75 41.18 -4.62 -7.54
N THR A 76 42.33 -3.95 -7.39
CA THR A 76 43.65 -4.59 -7.35
C THR A 76 43.97 -5.22 -5.98
N GLU A 77 43.32 -4.75 -4.93
CA GLU A 77 43.45 -5.27 -3.56
C GLU A 77 42.28 -6.18 -3.19
N ALA A 78 42.48 -7.00 -2.16
CA ALA A 78 41.43 -7.88 -1.65
C ALA A 78 40.21 -7.07 -1.18
N VAL A 79 39.04 -7.42 -1.67
CA VAL A 79 37.79 -6.78 -1.23
C VAL A 79 37.50 -7.21 0.20
N THR A 80 37.38 -6.23 1.09
CA THR A 80 37.11 -6.44 2.52
C THR A 80 35.76 -5.88 2.96
N SER A 81 35.06 -5.16 2.09
CA SER A 81 33.71 -4.68 2.37
C SER A 81 32.88 -4.48 1.11
N TYR A 82 31.56 -4.51 1.29
CA TYR A 82 30.57 -4.32 0.23
C TYR A 82 29.54 -3.28 0.65
N LYS A 83 29.34 -2.27 -0.20
CA LYS A 83 28.14 -1.42 -0.09
C LYS A 83 26.94 -2.16 -0.66
N TRP A 84 25.74 -1.70 -0.34
CA TRP A 84 24.48 -2.37 -0.63
C TRP A 84 23.36 -1.34 -0.72
N HIS A 85 22.56 -1.43 -1.78
CA HIS A 85 21.49 -0.47 -2.10
C HIS A 85 20.30 -1.17 -2.74
N ILE A 86 19.12 -0.56 -2.66
CA ILE A 86 17.91 -0.98 -3.38
C ILE A 86 17.86 -0.24 -4.71
N HIS A 87 17.77 -1.00 -5.79
CA HIS A 87 17.65 -0.50 -7.16
C HIS A 87 16.25 -0.78 -7.73
N THR A 88 15.81 0.08 -8.65
CA THR A 88 14.41 0.12 -9.10
C THR A 88 14.07 -0.81 -10.27
N LYS A 89 15.04 -1.52 -10.84
CA LYS A 89 14.86 -2.44 -11.96
C LYS A 89 15.56 -3.78 -11.75
N TRP A 90 15.09 -4.75 -12.53
CA TRP A 90 15.65 -6.08 -12.66
C TRP A 90 15.31 -6.61 -14.05
N ASN A 91 16.34 -6.82 -14.88
CA ASN A 91 16.17 -7.29 -16.26
C ASN A 91 16.71 -8.72 -16.48
N SER A 92 17.12 -9.42 -15.42
CA SER A 92 17.55 -10.82 -15.53
C SER A 92 16.35 -11.76 -15.38
N THR A 93 16.43 -12.91 -16.05
CA THR A 93 15.49 -14.02 -15.85
C THR A 93 15.87 -14.88 -14.65
N LEU A 94 17.11 -14.71 -14.15
CA LEU A 94 17.60 -15.39 -12.97
C LEU A 94 17.11 -14.70 -11.71
N SER A 95 17.21 -15.45 -10.60
CA SER A 95 16.95 -14.92 -9.27
C SER A 95 18.10 -14.00 -8.86
N SER A 96 19.37 -14.39 -9.05
CA SER A 96 20.56 -13.57 -8.85
C SER A 96 21.44 -13.49 -10.10
N ASP A 97 22.26 -12.44 -10.20
CA ASP A 97 23.22 -12.24 -11.30
C ASP A 97 24.47 -11.49 -10.80
N SER A 98 25.47 -11.31 -11.66
CA SER A 98 26.74 -10.66 -11.29
C SER A 98 27.33 -9.77 -12.39
N TYR A 99 28.22 -8.86 -12.00
CA TYR A 99 29.05 -8.08 -12.91
C TYR A 99 28.21 -7.24 -13.90
N ALA A 100 28.48 -7.35 -15.21
CA ALA A 100 27.82 -6.57 -16.25
C ALA A 100 26.28 -6.71 -16.26
N GLN A 101 25.77 -7.87 -15.82
CA GLN A 101 24.33 -8.13 -15.77
C GLN A 101 23.62 -7.38 -14.65
N CYS A 102 24.38 -6.78 -13.73
CA CYS A 102 23.85 -5.95 -12.68
C CYS A 102 24.07 -4.45 -12.95
N SER A 103 24.53 -4.09 -14.15
CA SER A 103 24.79 -2.71 -14.58
C SER A 103 23.60 -1.77 -14.33
N LYS A 104 23.83 -0.45 -14.29
CA LYS A 104 22.77 0.55 -14.19
C LYS A 104 21.68 0.38 -15.25
N ALA A 105 22.01 -0.12 -16.44
CA ALA A 105 21.00 -0.40 -17.48
C ALA A 105 20.06 -1.56 -17.08
N ALA A 106 20.58 -2.57 -16.39
CA ALA A 106 19.84 -3.75 -15.96
C ALA A 106 19.11 -3.55 -14.62
N THR A 107 19.72 -2.84 -13.68
CA THR A 107 19.21 -2.67 -12.31
C THR A 107 18.60 -1.29 -12.06
N GLY A 108 18.86 -0.32 -12.91
CA GLY A 108 18.40 1.05 -12.68
C GLY A 108 19.24 1.77 -11.63
N ASN A 109 18.68 2.86 -11.14
CA ASN A 109 19.28 3.73 -10.11
C ASN A 109 18.73 3.34 -8.72
N HIS A 110 19.26 3.96 -7.67
CA HIS A 110 18.78 3.79 -6.31
C HIS A 110 17.34 4.28 -6.16
N TYR A 111 16.54 3.57 -5.37
CA TYR A 111 15.17 4.00 -5.05
C TYR A 111 15.14 5.25 -4.15
N ASP A 112 14.48 6.31 -4.60
CA ASP A 112 14.51 7.62 -3.95
C ASP A 112 13.18 8.39 -4.10
N SER A 113 12.08 7.77 -3.67
CA SER A 113 10.73 8.35 -3.80
C SER A 113 10.52 9.70 -3.13
N LEU A 114 11.44 10.13 -2.25
CA LEU A 114 11.34 11.36 -1.47
C LEU A 114 12.37 12.42 -1.85
N PHE A 115 13.15 12.20 -2.91
CA PHE A 115 14.12 13.18 -3.43
C PHE A 115 15.15 13.61 -2.37
N ALA A 116 15.73 12.63 -1.67
CA ALA A 116 16.95 12.84 -0.90
C ALA A 116 18.14 13.13 -1.83
N CYS A 117 18.07 12.65 -3.07
CA CYS A 117 18.91 13.05 -4.20
C CYS A 117 20.39 12.73 -4.01
N GLY A 118 20.71 11.48 -3.72
CA GLY A 118 22.09 11.01 -3.82
C GLY A 118 22.58 10.91 -5.27
N PRO A 119 23.89 10.72 -5.47
CA PRO A 119 24.49 10.70 -6.82
C PRO A 119 23.86 9.67 -7.78
N ASN A 120 23.31 8.59 -7.22
CA ASN A 120 22.70 7.50 -7.98
C ASN A 120 21.18 7.43 -7.81
N SER A 121 20.53 8.50 -7.32
CA SER A 121 19.07 8.61 -7.23
C SER A 121 18.39 8.30 -8.57
N GLU A 122 17.23 7.64 -8.56
CA GLU A 122 16.40 7.48 -9.75
C GLU A 122 15.95 8.81 -10.37
N TYR A 123 16.01 9.89 -9.58
CA TYR A 123 15.73 11.25 -10.00
C TYR A 123 16.98 12.12 -10.17
N SER A 124 18.19 11.53 -10.27
CA SER A 124 19.44 12.30 -10.27
C SER A 124 19.60 13.29 -11.42
N THR A 125 18.87 13.11 -12.53
CA THR A 125 18.85 14.06 -13.66
C THR A 125 17.70 15.05 -13.60
N SER A 126 16.82 14.96 -12.59
CA SER A 126 15.72 15.91 -12.41
C SER A 126 16.23 17.24 -11.86
N SER A 127 15.58 18.34 -12.23
CA SER A 127 15.89 19.67 -11.68
C SER A 127 15.79 19.72 -10.15
N GLN A 128 14.97 18.87 -9.54
CA GLN A 128 14.81 18.77 -8.10
C GLN A 128 16.03 18.16 -7.38
N CYS A 129 16.86 17.39 -8.08
CA CYS A 129 18.02 16.71 -7.50
C CYS A 129 19.38 17.27 -7.91
N VAL A 130 19.51 17.91 -9.07
CA VAL A 130 20.82 18.38 -9.59
C VAL A 130 21.61 19.19 -8.53
N ASP A 131 20.96 20.12 -7.83
CA ASP A 131 21.63 20.95 -6.83
C ASP A 131 21.80 20.26 -5.47
N LYS A 132 20.99 19.24 -5.17
CA LYS A 132 21.05 18.50 -3.90
C LYS A 132 22.17 17.45 -3.89
N ILE A 133 22.50 16.86 -5.03
CA ILE A 133 23.50 15.79 -5.15
C ILE A 133 24.85 16.19 -4.56
N ALA A 134 25.30 17.42 -4.81
CA ALA A 134 26.57 17.92 -4.28
C ALA A 134 26.62 17.97 -2.74
N ASN A 135 25.46 18.05 -2.09
CA ASN A 135 25.31 18.13 -0.63
C ASN A 135 24.78 16.84 -0.01
N TYR A 136 24.62 15.77 -0.80
CA TYR A 136 24.17 14.49 -0.30
C TYR A 136 25.18 13.92 0.68
N SER A 137 24.77 13.78 1.93
CA SER A 137 25.64 13.45 3.06
C SER A 137 25.10 12.31 3.90
N CYS A 138 24.38 11.38 3.27
CA CYS A 138 23.87 10.20 3.94
C CYS A 138 25.01 9.41 4.59
N SER A 139 24.86 9.16 5.88
CA SER A 139 25.78 8.39 6.73
C SER A 139 24.98 7.89 7.94
N PRO A 140 25.45 6.85 8.67
CA PRO A 140 24.66 6.32 9.78
C PRO A 140 24.37 7.36 10.87
N SER A 141 25.30 8.29 11.11
CA SER A 141 25.11 9.40 12.04
C SER A 141 24.06 10.40 11.55
N ASN A 142 24.12 10.79 10.28
CA ASN A 142 23.17 11.75 9.72
C ASN A 142 21.79 11.13 9.59
N TYR A 143 21.69 9.86 9.20
CA TYR A 143 20.45 9.11 9.13
C TYR A 143 19.76 8.98 10.50
N THR A 144 20.54 8.72 11.55
CA THR A 144 20.01 8.66 12.93
C THR A 144 19.45 10.01 13.38
N SER A 145 20.04 11.11 12.90
CA SER A 145 19.63 12.48 13.25
C SER A 145 18.42 12.94 12.43
N ASP A 146 18.40 12.63 11.15
CA ASP A 146 17.33 12.93 10.20
C ASP A 146 17.25 11.82 9.13
N PRO A 147 16.24 10.94 9.20
CA PRO A 147 16.11 9.84 8.24
C PRO A 147 15.89 10.27 6.78
N LEU A 148 15.45 11.51 6.54
CA LEU A 148 15.14 12.03 5.20
C LEU A 148 16.38 12.51 4.43
N VAL A 149 17.54 12.59 5.08
CA VAL A 149 18.82 12.94 4.40
C VAL A 149 19.34 11.82 3.51
N CYS A 150 18.76 10.64 3.61
CA CYS A 150 19.17 9.44 2.89
C CYS A 150 18.10 9.01 1.91
N GLU A 151 18.52 8.58 0.72
CA GLU A 151 17.63 7.89 -0.23
C GLU A 151 17.00 6.68 0.48
N LYS A 152 15.74 6.37 0.19
CA LYS A 152 15.10 5.18 0.75
C LYS A 152 15.90 3.90 0.44
N GLY A 153 16.49 3.82 -0.75
CA GLY A 153 17.32 2.72 -1.21
C GLY A 153 18.80 2.74 -0.79
N ASP A 154 19.33 3.80 -0.17
CA ASP A 154 20.75 3.86 0.24
C ASP A 154 21.00 3.17 1.59
N LEU A 155 21.02 1.84 1.58
CA LEU A 155 21.14 1.04 2.81
C LEU A 155 22.54 1.15 3.43
N SER A 156 23.59 1.27 2.62
CA SER A 156 24.96 1.52 3.12
C SER A 156 25.14 2.86 3.77
N GLY A 157 24.54 3.91 3.22
CA GLY A 157 24.54 5.23 3.85
C GLY A 157 23.82 5.18 5.20
N LYS A 158 22.74 4.41 5.34
CA LYS A 158 21.97 4.29 6.59
C LYS A 158 22.63 3.42 7.66
N PHE A 159 23.14 2.26 7.25
CA PHE A 159 23.50 1.17 8.17
C PHE A 159 24.99 0.79 8.10
N GLY A 160 25.75 1.40 7.19
CA GLY A 160 27.12 1.05 6.89
C GLY A 160 27.26 -0.05 5.84
N ALA A 161 28.46 -0.19 5.30
CA ALA A 161 28.83 -1.29 4.41
C ALA A 161 28.95 -2.61 5.18
N PHE A 162 28.69 -3.73 4.50
CA PHE A 162 29.04 -5.05 5.01
C PHE A 162 30.56 -5.18 5.10
N LYS A 163 31.09 -5.35 6.31
CA LYS A 163 32.51 -5.66 6.52
C LYS A 163 32.69 -7.17 6.60
N LEU A 164 33.63 -7.71 5.83
CA LEU A 164 33.88 -9.14 5.82
C LEU A 164 34.69 -9.55 7.06
N SER A 165 34.30 -10.68 7.66
CA SER A 165 35.10 -11.39 8.66
C SER A 165 36.34 -12.03 8.02
N GLU A 166 37.23 -12.61 8.82
CA GLU A 166 38.34 -13.45 8.32
C GLU A 166 37.83 -14.64 7.48
N ALA A 167 36.69 -15.24 7.87
CA ALA A 167 36.01 -16.28 7.10
C ALA A 167 35.30 -15.78 5.82
N LYS A 168 35.46 -14.49 5.45
CA LYS A 168 34.78 -13.84 4.33
C LYS A 168 33.24 -13.85 4.42
N THR A 169 32.69 -13.83 5.63
CA THR A 169 31.24 -13.75 5.86
C THR A 169 30.85 -12.35 6.34
N ALA A 170 29.61 -11.96 6.11
CA ALA A 170 29.01 -10.77 6.69
C ALA A 170 27.62 -11.09 7.25
N THR A 171 27.43 -10.81 8.54
CA THR A 171 26.15 -10.95 9.23
C THR A 171 25.79 -9.64 9.90
N GLY A 172 24.49 -9.32 10.00
CA GLY A 172 24.05 -8.23 10.84
C GLY A 172 22.55 -8.12 10.94
N GLU A 173 22.11 -7.32 11.89
CA GLU A 173 20.72 -6.97 12.12
C GLU A 173 20.62 -5.47 12.33
N TRP A 174 19.71 -4.83 11.61
CA TRP A 174 19.48 -3.39 11.67
C TRP A 174 17.99 -3.10 11.75
N THR A 175 17.63 -2.06 12.50
CA THR A 175 16.27 -1.52 12.45
C THR A 175 16.30 -0.18 11.74
N GLY A 176 15.60 -0.05 10.62
CA GLY A 176 15.36 1.22 9.95
C GLY A 176 13.96 1.73 10.29
N GLN A 177 13.79 3.04 10.48
CA GLN A 177 12.46 3.68 10.55
C GLN A 177 12.03 4.26 9.19
N HIS A 178 12.95 4.27 8.22
CA HIS A 178 12.78 4.87 6.90
C HIS A 178 13.25 3.94 5.78
N TYR A 179 12.83 2.68 5.85
CA TYR A 179 12.91 1.72 4.76
C TYR A 179 11.75 1.95 3.76
N PRO A 180 11.84 1.55 2.48
CA PRO A 180 10.68 1.56 1.59
C PRO A 180 9.48 0.85 2.20
N LEU A 181 8.27 1.37 2.00
CA LEU A 181 7.03 0.74 2.45
C LEU A 181 6.81 -0.60 1.75
N PRO A 182 6.10 -1.56 2.37
CA PRO A 182 5.70 -2.79 1.69
C PRO A 182 4.95 -2.52 0.38
N SER A 183 4.06 -1.52 0.36
CA SER A 183 3.30 -1.09 -0.83
C SER A 183 4.14 -0.42 -1.92
N GLU A 184 5.33 0.06 -1.58
CA GLU A 184 6.28 0.62 -2.56
C GLU A 184 7.09 -0.48 -3.27
N ASN A 185 7.23 -1.68 -2.67
CA ASN A 185 8.00 -2.76 -3.27
C ASN A 185 7.41 -3.19 -4.61
N ALA A 186 8.24 -3.21 -5.65
CA ALA A 186 7.88 -3.74 -6.96
C ALA A 186 8.62 -5.05 -7.24
N ALA A 187 8.00 -5.94 -8.01
CA ALA A 187 8.65 -7.19 -8.45
C ALA A 187 9.92 -6.96 -9.30
N ALA A 188 10.09 -5.74 -9.82
CA ALA A 188 11.27 -5.31 -10.55
C ALA A 188 12.38 -4.78 -9.64
N TRP A 189 12.18 -4.60 -8.34
CA TRP A 189 13.23 -4.11 -7.46
C TRP A 189 14.27 -5.18 -7.15
N SER A 190 15.46 -4.70 -6.80
CA SER A 190 16.59 -5.56 -6.49
C SER A 190 17.52 -4.95 -5.44
N ILE A 191 18.27 -5.78 -4.71
CA ILE A 191 19.37 -5.31 -3.84
C ILE A 191 20.69 -5.57 -4.54
N VAL A 192 21.48 -4.52 -4.76
CA VAL A 192 22.80 -4.57 -5.41
C VAL A 192 23.90 -4.45 -4.36
N LEU A 193 24.82 -5.40 -4.29
CA LEU A 193 26.06 -5.28 -3.52
C LEU A 193 27.18 -4.73 -4.40
N HIS A 194 27.95 -3.77 -3.90
CA HIS A 194 29.10 -3.14 -4.55
C HIS A 194 30.37 -3.43 -3.78
N ALA A 195 31.33 -4.15 -4.38
CA ALA A 195 32.65 -4.31 -3.76
C ALA A 195 33.30 -2.94 -3.53
N VAL A 196 33.90 -2.76 -2.36
CA VAL A 196 34.73 -1.58 -2.04
C VAL A 196 36.19 -1.94 -2.31
N CYS A 197 36.80 -1.19 -3.22
CA CYS A 197 38.13 -1.48 -3.74
C CYS A 197 39.07 -0.31 -3.41
N GLY A 198 39.85 -0.46 -2.34
CA GLY A 198 40.65 0.62 -1.77
C GLY A 198 39.78 1.77 -1.23
N SER A 199 40.14 3.01 -1.54
CA SER A 199 39.35 4.20 -1.18
C SER A 199 38.20 4.50 -2.14
N GLN A 200 38.10 3.76 -3.26
CA GLN A 200 37.04 3.94 -4.23
C GLN A 200 35.94 2.91 -3.99
N THR A 201 34.69 3.37 -4.07
CA THR A 201 33.57 2.47 -4.33
C THR A 201 33.41 2.44 -5.84
N PRO A 202 33.95 1.44 -6.55
CA PRO A 202 33.72 1.35 -7.98
C PRO A 202 32.21 1.34 -8.26
N PRO A 203 31.73 2.07 -9.27
CA PRO A 203 30.32 2.10 -9.62
C PRO A 203 29.74 0.74 -10.07
N HIS A 204 30.53 -0.34 -10.18
CA HIS A 204 30.11 -1.53 -10.92
C HIS A 204 30.45 -2.92 -10.37
N ALA A 205 31.09 -3.10 -9.21
CA ALA A 205 31.34 -4.46 -8.72
C ALA A 205 30.07 -5.11 -8.14
N MET A 206 29.14 -5.47 -9.03
CA MET A 206 27.74 -5.62 -8.74
C MET A 206 27.35 -7.08 -8.50
N LEU A 207 26.48 -7.26 -7.51
CA LEU A 207 25.77 -8.49 -7.26
C LEU A 207 24.32 -8.20 -6.92
N THR A 208 23.37 -8.82 -7.62
CA THR A 208 21.98 -8.40 -7.47
C THR A 208 20.99 -9.55 -7.57
N LEU A 209 19.88 -9.47 -6.82
CA LEU A 209 18.78 -10.43 -6.86
C LEU A 209 17.37 -9.78 -6.87
N LYS A 210 16.44 -10.43 -7.59
CA LYS A 210 14.98 -10.31 -7.55
C LYS A 210 14.35 -10.80 -6.25
N ALA A 211 13.52 -9.97 -5.61
CA ALA A 211 12.70 -10.39 -4.48
C ALA A 211 11.84 -11.62 -4.83
N PHE A 212 12.07 -12.75 -4.16
CA PHE A 212 11.10 -13.84 -4.13
C PHE A 212 10.13 -13.54 -2.98
N VAL A 213 8.90 -13.13 -3.32
CA VAL A 213 7.80 -13.11 -2.36
C VAL A 213 7.42 -14.57 -2.09
N THR A 214 8.08 -15.17 -1.11
CA THR A 214 7.55 -16.38 -0.48
C THR A 214 6.79 -15.93 0.74
N THR A 215 5.46 -15.99 0.69
CA THR A 215 4.62 -16.04 1.90
C THR A 215 4.92 -17.36 2.59
N LEU A 216 6.06 -17.44 3.28
CA LEU A 216 6.52 -18.67 3.90
C LEU A 216 5.88 -18.75 5.28
N LEU A 217 4.71 -19.42 5.36
CA LEU A 217 4.13 -19.88 6.62
C LEU A 217 5.04 -20.97 7.21
N TYR A 218 6.10 -20.57 7.92
CA TYR A 218 6.84 -21.48 8.78
C TYR A 218 5.97 -21.79 10.01
N ALA A 219 5.33 -22.96 10.01
CA ALA A 219 4.77 -23.56 11.21
C ALA A 219 5.91 -24.06 12.12
N ILE A 220 6.54 -23.14 12.85
CA ILE A 220 7.39 -23.51 13.98
C ILE A 220 6.46 -23.56 15.19
N ALA A 221 6.32 -24.75 15.79
CA ALA A 221 5.58 -24.95 17.02
C ALA A 221 6.28 -24.19 18.18
N GLY A 222 5.90 -22.93 18.35
CA GLY A 222 6.29 -22.01 19.42
C GLY A 222 5.09 -21.11 19.76
N PRO A 223 5.05 -20.49 20.96
CA PRO A 223 3.82 -20.04 21.59
C PRO A 223 3.04 -19.04 20.72
N THR A 224 1.73 -19.27 20.63
CA THR A 224 0.77 -18.72 19.67
C THR A 224 0.67 -17.18 19.65
N LEU A 225 1.36 -16.56 18.69
CA LEU A 225 1.13 -15.20 18.16
C LEU A 225 0.17 -15.28 16.96
N HIS A 226 -0.63 -14.26 16.72
CA HIS A 226 -2.07 -14.50 16.61
C HIS A 226 -2.78 -13.69 15.49
N ALA A 227 -2.17 -13.11 14.47
CA ALA A 227 -2.68 -12.13 13.45
C ALA A 227 -3.56 -10.88 13.86
N VAL A 228 -3.00 -9.66 14.01
CA VAL A 228 -3.68 -8.35 13.89
C VAL A 228 -3.96 -8.14 12.40
N THR A 229 -5.22 -8.25 12.03
CA THR A 229 -5.73 -7.88 10.71
C THR A 229 -5.76 -6.37 10.60
N GLN A 230 -5.26 -5.80 9.50
CA GLN A 230 -5.52 -4.38 9.21
C GLN A 230 -7.04 -4.18 9.11
N PRO A 231 -7.57 -3.01 9.56
CA PRO A 231 -8.95 -2.71 9.33
C PRO A 231 -9.17 -2.64 7.81
N THR A 232 -10.14 -3.41 7.37
CA THR A 232 -10.56 -3.51 5.98
C THR A 232 -12.06 -3.44 5.97
N LEU A 233 -12.63 -2.62 5.11
CA LEU A 233 -14.08 -2.54 4.94
C LEU A 233 -14.44 -3.28 3.66
N LEU A 234 -15.35 -4.23 3.77
CA LEU A 234 -15.88 -4.94 2.62
C LEU A 234 -17.38 -4.64 2.47
N PHE A 235 -17.72 -3.96 1.38
CA PHE A 235 -19.11 -3.71 0.99
C PHE A 235 -19.46 -4.67 -0.15
N ARG A 236 -20.30 -5.66 0.12
CA ARG A 236 -20.72 -6.64 -0.89
C ARG A 236 -22.13 -6.32 -1.38
N PHE A 237 -22.28 -6.29 -2.70
CA PHE A 237 -23.55 -6.18 -3.40
C PHE A 237 -23.97 -7.56 -3.90
N ASP A 238 -25.13 -8.02 -3.45
CA ASP A 238 -25.77 -9.25 -3.90
C ASP A 238 -26.88 -8.90 -4.90
N ASP A 239 -26.85 -9.47 -6.10
CA ASP A 239 -27.80 -9.13 -7.17
C ASP A 239 -29.26 -9.32 -6.77
N SER A 240 -29.53 -10.31 -5.92
CA SER A 240 -30.88 -10.66 -5.50
C SER A 240 -31.50 -9.58 -4.60
N SER A 241 -30.67 -8.78 -3.91
CA SER A 241 -31.13 -7.72 -3.02
C SER A 241 -30.73 -6.32 -3.45
N ALA A 242 -29.70 -6.17 -4.29
CA ALA A 242 -29.08 -4.92 -4.71
C ALA A 242 -29.46 -4.51 -6.14
N ALA A 243 -30.73 -4.67 -6.51
CA ALA A 243 -31.28 -4.24 -7.81
C ALA A 243 -30.59 -4.88 -9.03
N GLY A 244 -30.07 -6.10 -8.90
CA GLY A 244 -29.32 -6.78 -9.95
C GLY A 244 -27.83 -6.46 -10.00
N ILE A 245 -27.33 -5.62 -9.08
CA ILE A 245 -25.89 -5.30 -8.97
C ILE A 245 -25.20 -6.37 -8.14
N GLN A 246 -24.12 -6.94 -8.67
CA GLN A 246 -23.29 -7.92 -7.98
C GLN A 246 -21.85 -7.43 -7.86
N GLY A 247 -21.20 -7.71 -6.74
CA GLY A 247 -19.75 -7.51 -6.62
C GLY A 247 -19.35 -6.95 -5.27
N VAL A 248 -18.18 -6.30 -5.24
CA VAL A 248 -17.61 -5.78 -4.00
C VAL A 248 -16.96 -4.42 -4.19
N ILE A 249 -17.01 -3.61 -3.15
CA ILE A 249 -16.11 -2.49 -2.91
C ILE A 249 -15.31 -2.84 -1.65
N HIS A 250 -14.00 -3.00 -1.82
CA HIS A 250 -13.06 -3.32 -0.75
C HIS A 250 -12.21 -2.08 -0.46
N VAL A 251 -12.23 -1.65 0.80
CA VAL A 251 -11.41 -0.55 1.29
C VAL A 251 -10.34 -1.11 2.20
N LYS A 252 -9.08 -0.89 1.85
CA LYS A 252 -7.93 -1.24 2.67
C LYS A 252 -7.29 0.04 3.20
N TYR A 253 -7.29 0.18 4.52
CA TYR A 253 -6.59 1.28 5.17
C TYR A 253 -5.09 1.14 5.06
N ALA A 254 -4.38 2.26 4.90
CA ALA A 254 -2.92 2.28 5.01
C ALA A 254 -2.43 2.23 6.49
N GLY A 255 -3.28 1.79 7.43
CA GLY A 255 -2.98 1.70 8.86
C GLY A 255 -4.15 2.09 9.78
N ASP A 256 -4.09 1.68 11.05
CA ASP A 256 -5.18 1.75 12.04
C ASP A 256 -5.70 3.17 12.34
N ASN A 257 -4.91 4.20 12.05
CA ASN A 257 -5.29 5.60 12.23
C ASN A 257 -5.15 6.42 10.93
N SER A 258 -4.98 5.75 9.79
CA SER A 258 -4.72 6.41 8.52
C SER A 258 -6.01 6.97 7.92
N THR A 259 -5.97 8.21 7.44
CA THR A 259 -6.99 8.75 6.52
C THR A 259 -6.67 8.41 5.06
N VAL A 260 -5.62 7.61 4.83
CA VAL A 260 -5.27 7.10 3.50
C VAL A 260 -5.83 5.69 3.38
N ALA A 261 -6.63 5.45 2.34
CA ALA A 261 -7.17 4.14 2.04
C ALA A 261 -7.06 3.83 0.54
N THR A 262 -6.79 2.57 0.22
CA THR A 262 -6.92 2.05 -1.14
C THR A 262 -8.31 1.47 -1.31
N ILE A 263 -9.03 1.94 -2.31
CA ILE A 263 -10.38 1.49 -2.62
C ILE A 263 -10.32 0.69 -3.90
N HIS A 264 -10.81 -0.55 -3.87
CA HIS A 264 -10.98 -1.39 -5.04
C HIS A 264 -12.47 -1.69 -5.25
N ALA A 265 -13.00 -1.33 -6.41
CA ALA A 265 -14.36 -1.69 -6.81
C ALA A 265 -14.31 -2.67 -7.98
N ALA A 266 -15.14 -3.71 -7.91
CA ALA A 266 -15.42 -4.62 -9.01
C ALA A 266 -16.91 -4.98 -8.96
N LEU A 267 -17.70 -4.32 -9.80
CA LEU A 267 -19.16 -4.40 -9.81
C LEU A 267 -19.67 -4.79 -11.21
N ASP A 268 -20.67 -5.66 -11.22
CA ASP A 268 -21.38 -6.15 -12.39
C ASP A 268 -22.84 -5.65 -12.33
N PHE A 269 -23.25 -4.94 -13.37
CA PHE A 269 -24.56 -4.33 -13.53
C PHE A 269 -25.37 -5.01 -14.64
N SER A 270 -24.89 -6.11 -15.24
CA SER A 270 -25.53 -6.81 -16.36
C SER A 270 -26.95 -7.32 -16.07
N ARG A 271 -27.30 -7.44 -14.78
CA ARG A 271 -28.64 -7.85 -14.32
C ARG A 271 -29.50 -6.70 -13.81
N VAL A 272 -28.99 -5.46 -13.86
CA VAL A 272 -29.78 -4.27 -13.53
C VAL A 272 -30.89 -4.12 -14.55
N ASN A 273 -32.12 -3.92 -14.06
CA ASN A 273 -33.29 -3.73 -14.92
C ASN A 273 -33.61 -2.22 -15.07
N PRO A 274 -33.36 -1.60 -16.23
CA PRO A 274 -33.63 -0.17 -16.42
C PRO A 274 -35.11 0.19 -16.27
N ALA A 275 -36.02 -0.75 -16.57
CA ALA A 275 -37.46 -0.53 -16.38
C ALA A 275 -37.82 -0.50 -14.88
N ALA A 276 -37.12 -1.23 -14.03
CA ALA A 276 -37.32 -1.19 -12.58
C ALA A 276 -36.84 0.16 -11.99
N ILE A 277 -35.70 0.68 -12.46
CA ILE A 277 -35.21 2.01 -12.06
C ILE A 277 -36.23 3.08 -12.46
N ARG A 278 -36.73 3.07 -13.71
CA ARG A 278 -37.79 3.99 -14.17
C ARG A 278 -39.10 3.88 -13.41
N ALA A 279 -39.47 2.66 -13.01
CA ALA A 279 -40.68 2.42 -12.24
C ALA A 279 -40.55 2.98 -10.82
N PHE A 280 -39.36 2.86 -10.23
CA PHE A 280 -39.04 3.42 -8.92
C PHE A 280 -38.97 4.95 -8.96
N ASP A 281 -38.26 5.50 -9.93
CA ASP A 281 -38.09 6.94 -10.11
C ASP A 281 -38.42 7.35 -11.55
N ARG A 282 -39.59 7.96 -11.72
CA ARG A 282 -40.12 8.37 -13.03
C ARG A 282 -39.31 9.50 -13.68
N LEU A 283 -38.45 10.19 -12.93
CA LEU A 283 -37.56 11.23 -13.47
C LEU A 283 -36.30 10.63 -14.12
N CYS A 284 -35.96 9.38 -13.82
CA CYS A 284 -34.84 8.68 -14.44
C CYS A 284 -35.21 8.18 -15.86
N THR A 285 -35.39 9.08 -16.82
CA THR A 285 -35.86 8.71 -18.17
C THR A 285 -34.75 8.38 -19.16
N ALA A 286 -33.54 8.92 -18.96
CA ALA A 286 -32.40 8.67 -19.84
C ALA A 286 -31.78 7.29 -19.59
N PRO A 287 -31.03 6.73 -20.56
CA PRO A 287 -30.23 5.53 -20.34
C PRO A 287 -29.26 5.71 -19.17
N VAL A 288 -29.12 4.68 -18.35
CA VAL A 288 -28.15 4.65 -17.25
C VAL A 288 -26.86 4.04 -17.77
N THR A 289 -25.82 4.86 -17.87
CA THR A 289 -24.49 4.44 -18.34
C THR A 289 -23.40 4.63 -17.29
N ALA A 290 -23.74 5.21 -16.14
CA ALA A 290 -22.83 5.44 -15.05
C ALA A 290 -23.57 5.45 -13.70
N PHE A 291 -22.81 5.21 -12.64
CA PHE A 291 -23.32 5.27 -11.27
C PHE A 291 -22.44 6.17 -10.41
N LYS A 292 -23.08 7.06 -9.65
CA LYS A 292 -22.40 7.70 -8.52
C LYS A 292 -22.39 6.77 -7.32
N TRP A 293 -21.43 6.95 -6.45
CA TRP A 293 -21.09 6.11 -5.33
C TRP A 293 -20.51 6.97 -4.21
N HIS A 294 -21.02 6.79 -2.99
CA HIS A 294 -20.70 7.62 -1.83
C HIS A 294 -20.79 6.81 -0.53
N ILE A 295 -20.11 7.28 0.52
CA ILE A 295 -20.25 6.78 1.90
C ILE A 295 -21.37 7.57 2.58
N HIS A 296 -22.38 6.86 3.04
CA HIS A 296 -23.49 7.42 3.79
C HIS A 296 -23.46 6.97 5.26
N VAL A 297 -24.00 7.81 6.14
CA VAL A 297 -23.82 7.71 7.59
C VAL A 297 -24.86 6.87 8.33
N ARG A 298 -25.74 6.14 7.62
CA ARG A 298 -26.74 5.26 8.24
C ARG A 298 -26.94 3.96 7.46
N TRP A 299 -27.48 2.99 8.19
CA TRP A 299 -27.96 1.73 7.68
C TRP A 299 -29.13 1.24 8.55
N SER A 300 -30.29 1.03 7.94
CA SER A 300 -31.49 0.56 8.64
C SER A 300 -32.03 -0.76 8.11
N SER A 301 -31.46 -1.30 7.03
CA SER A 301 -31.87 -2.58 6.49
C SER A 301 -31.34 -3.73 7.36
N ARG A 302 -32.08 -4.83 7.39
CA ARG A 302 -31.63 -6.09 8.02
C ARG A 302 -30.78 -6.94 7.07
N MET A 303 -30.75 -6.57 5.80
CA MET A 303 -29.93 -7.24 4.79
C MET A 303 -28.52 -6.65 4.81
N ARG A 304 -27.58 -7.31 4.10
CA ARG A 304 -26.23 -6.78 3.90
C ARG A 304 -26.11 -5.85 2.69
N SER A 305 -26.97 -6.04 1.70
CA SER A 305 -27.22 -5.11 0.61
C SER A 305 -28.72 -5.00 0.36
N ALA A 306 -29.16 -3.88 -0.19
CA ALA A 306 -30.56 -3.57 -0.43
C ALA A 306 -30.72 -2.73 -1.70
N SER A 307 -31.98 -2.49 -2.08
CA SER A 307 -32.34 -1.76 -3.30
C SER A 307 -33.43 -0.72 -3.08
N PHE A 308 -33.42 0.29 -3.95
CA PHE A 308 -34.48 1.28 -4.10
C PHE A 308 -34.88 1.96 -2.78
N GLY A 309 -36.14 1.84 -2.36
CA GLY A 309 -36.66 2.48 -1.14
C GLY A 309 -35.93 2.09 0.14
N GLN A 310 -35.29 0.91 0.17
CA GLN A 310 -34.45 0.49 1.29
C GLN A 310 -33.08 1.19 1.32
N CYS A 311 -32.74 1.91 0.25
CA CYS A 311 -31.58 2.79 0.15
C CYS A 311 -31.98 4.26 0.17
N SER A 312 -33.19 4.60 0.64
CA SER A 312 -33.67 5.99 0.71
C SER A 312 -32.86 6.84 1.70
N LEU A 313 -33.01 8.17 1.63
CA LEU A 313 -32.40 9.11 2.58
C LEU A 313 -32.69 8.74 4.04
N ALA A 314 -33.91 8.31 4.35
CA ALA A 314 -34.28 7.90 5.69
C ALA A 314 -33.52 6.63 6.13
N ALA A 315 -33.21 5.75 5.17
CA ALA A 315 -32.61 4.45 5.44
C ALA A 315 -31.08 4.49 5.51
N THR A 316 -30.43 5.30 4.66
CA THR A 316 -28.97 5.37 4.54
C THR A 316 -28.37 6.69 4.99
N GLY A 317 -29.19 7.75 5.16
CA GLY A 317 -28.68 9.06 5.51
C GLY A 317 -28.02 9.77 4.33
N ASN A 318 -27.23 10.79 4.65
CA ASN A 318 -26.51 11.64 3.71
C ASN A 318 -25.00 11.32 3.74
N HIS A 319 -24.22 12.02 2.93
CA HIS A 319 -22.77 11.81 2.83
C HIS A 319 -22.06 12.10 4.15
N TYR A 320 -21.06 11.28 4.46
CA TYR A 320 -20.20 11.51 5.62
C TYR A 320 -19.30 12.74 5.42
N ASP A 321 -19.42 13.72 6.32
CA ASP A 321 -18.76 15.02 6.16
C ASP A 321 -18.32 15.63 7.51
N PRO A 322 -17.40 14.99 8.24
CA PRO A 322 -17.00 15.42 9.58
C PRO A 322 -16.23 16.76 9.60
N LEU A 323 -15.80 17.25 8.44
CA LEU A 323 -15.00 18.46 8.29
C LEU A 323 -15.76 19.60 7.60
N PHE A 324 -17.08 19.45 7.41
CA PHE A 324 -17.93 20.48 6.82
C PHE A 324 -17.39 20.96 5.47
N ALA A 325 -17.07 20.04 4.55
CA ALA A 325 -16.85 20.41 3.15
C ALA A 325 -18.17 20.85 2.49
N CYS A 326 -19.30 20.35 3.00
CA CYS A 326 -20.65 20.85 2.79
C CYS A 326 -21.15 20.75 1.36
N SER A 327 -21.18 19.54 0.77
CA SER A 327 -21.93 19.32 -0.46
C SER A 327 -23.45 19.47 -0.22
N PRO A 328 -24.25 19.59 -1.29
CA PRO A 328 -25.72 19.53 -1.19
C PRO A 328 -26.24 18.25 -0.49
N ASP A 329 -25.45 17.18 -0.46
CA ASP A 329 -25.78 15.90 0.14
C ASP A 329 -25.04 15.65 1.47
N SER A 330 -24.42 16.68 2.06
CA SER A 330 -23.76 16.61 3.38
C SER A 330 -24.71 16.11 4.47
N GLU A 331 -24.23 15.29 5.40
CA GLU A 331 -24.97 14.96 6.64
C GLU A 331 -25.26 16.19 7.50
N HIS A 332 -24.51 17.27 7.27
CA HIS A 332 -24.66 18.55 7.95
C HIS A 332 -25.38 19.61 7.11
N ILE A 333 -26.00 19.26 5.96
CA ILE A 333 -26.63 20.22 5.03
C ILE A 333 -27.64 21.17 5.70
N ASN A 334 -28.30 20.75 6.77
CA ASN A 334 -29.27 21.58 7.48
C ASN A 334 -28.66 22.55 8.50
N SER A 335 -27.36 22.41 8.80
CA SER A 335 -26.62 23.31 9.68
C SER A 335 -26.44 24.70 9.02
N PRO A 336 -26.34 25.79 9.80
CA PRO A 336 -26.01 27.11 9.25
C PRO A 336 -24.68 27.12 8.47
N GLU A 337 -23.71 26.31 8.91
CA GLU A 337 -22.38 26.21 8.30
C GLU A 337 -22.45 25.65 6.88
N CYS A 338 -23.20 24.57 6.66
CA CYS A 338 -23.31 23.98 5.32
C CYS A 338 -24.33 24.63 4.41
N LYS A 339 -25.42 25.21 4.93
CA LYS A 339 -26.42 25.90 4.10
C LYS A 339 -25.81 27.02 3.24
N ALA A 340 -24.82 27.73 3.77
CA ALA A 340 -24.17 28.82 3.05
C ALA A 340 -23.10 28.32 2.05
N ARG A 341 -22.50 27.14 2.28
CA ARG A 341 -21.36 26.63 1.52
C ARG A 341 -21.75 25.66 0.41
N SER A 342 -22.91 25.02 0.51
CA SER A 342 -23.33 23.97 -0.42
C SER A 342 -23.53 24.40 -1.86
N THR A 343 -23.78 25.69 -2.10
CA THR A 343 -23.87 26.23 -3.47
C THR A 343 -22.51 26.35 -4.14
N ASP A 344 -21.43 26.45 -3.36
CA ASP A 344 -20.07 26.66 -3.84
C ASP A 344 -19.25 25.37 -3.81
N TYR A 345 -19.88 24.25 -3.44
CA TYR A 345 -19.23 22.95 -3.38
C TYR A 345 -18.81 22.51 -4.79
N ALA A 346 -17.50 22.41 -5.00
CA ALA A 346 -16.91 22.13 -6.29
C ALA A 346 -15.97 20.92 -6.25
N CYS A 347 -16.32 19.88 -5.48
CA CYS A 347 -15.53 18.66 -5.49
C CYS A 347 -15.57 18.01 -6.89
N ASN A 348 -14.38 17.75 -7.41
CA ASN A 348 -14.12 17.01 -8.64
C ASN A 348 -12.68 16.45 -8.55
N PRO A 349 -12.28 15.49 -9.41
CA PRO A 349 -10.96 14.89 -9.33
C PRO A 349 -9.80 15.89 -9.40
N GLN A 350 -9.96 16.98 -10.15
CA GLN A 350 -8.94 18.02 -10.29
C GLN A 350 -8.77 18.80 -8.99
N ASN A 351 -9.86 19.27 -8.39
CA ASN A 351 -9.86 20.00 -7.14
C ASN A 351 -9.42 19.11 -5.96
N TYR A 352 -9.81 17.83 -5.97
CA TYR A 352 -9.37 16.86 -4.98
C TYR A 352 -7.85 16.61 -5.04
N ALA A 353 -7.28 16.50 -6.25
CA ALA A 353 -5.84 16.32 -6.43
C ALA A 353 -5.02 17.51 -5.91
N LEU A 354 -5.56 18.74 -6.02
CA LEU A 354 -4.95 19.96 -5.48
C LEU A 354 -5.12 20.08 -3.97
N ASN A 355 -6.32 19.79 -3.47
CA ASN A 355 -6.65 19.87 -2.05
C ASN A 355 -7.69 18.80 -1.69
N PRO A 356 -7.29 17.68 -1.04
CA PRO A 356 -8.21 16.61 -0.68
C PRO A 356 -9.35 17.04 0.26
N ARG A 357 -9.16 18.12 1.05
CA ARG A 357 -10.19 18.67 1.96
C ARG A 357 -11.23 19.55 1.25
N SER A 358 -11.10 19.78 -0.06
CA SER A 358 -12.14 20.43 -0.86
C SER A 358 -13.36 19.55 -1.08
N CYS A 359 -13.23 18.25 -0.80
CA CYS A 359 -14.26 17.24 -0.93
C CYS A 359 -14.68 16.72 0.44
N GLU A 360 -15.96 16.34 0.56
CA GLU A 360 -16.43 15.56 1.70
C GLU A 360 -15.69 14.22 1.75
N LYS A 361 -15.46 13.70 2.95
CA LYS A 361 -14.84 12.38 3.09
C LYS A 361 -15.70 11.28 2.42
N GLY A 362 -17.02 11.41 2.43
CA GLY A 362 -17.96 10.47 1.83
C GLY A 362 -18.22 10.63 0.33
N ASP A 363 -17.80 11.73 -0.31
CA ASP A 363 -18.11 12.01 -1.72
C ASP A 363 -17.11 11.33 -2.69
N LEU A 364 -17.20 10.01 -2.83
CA LEU A 364 -16.24 9.24 -3.64
C LEU A 364 -16.36 9.55 -5.14
N SER A 365 -17.56 9.85 -5.64
CA SER A 365 -17.76 10.24 -7.04
C SER A 365 -17.19 11.61 -7.36
N GLY A 366 -17.33 12.58 -6.45
CA GLY A 366 -16.65 13.85 -6.58
C GLY A 366 -15.13 13.69 -6.62
N LYS A 367 -14.57 12.81 -5.79
CA LYS A 367 -13.11 12.59 -5.73
C LYS A 367 -12.55 11.83 -6.95
N PHE A 368 -13.24 10.80 -7.41
CA PHE A 368 -12.68 9.81 -8.34
C PHE A 368 -13.43 9.69 -9.67
N GLY A 369 -14.55 10.39 -9.81
CA GLY A 369 -15.48 10.23 -10.91
C GLY A 369 -16.50 9.13 -10.67
N GLU A 370 -17.44 9.05 -11.60
CA GLU A 370 -18.53 8.07 -11.60
C GLU A 370 -18.01 6.68 -12.01
N LEU A 371 -18.72 5.63 -11.59
CA LEU A 371 -18.51 4.27 -12.07
C LEU A 371 -19.17 4.14 -13.45
N VAL A 372 -18.39 4.37 -14.50
CA VAL A 372 -18.84 4.28 -15.90
C VAL A 372 -18.88 2.82 -16.35
N LEU A 373 -20.01 2.40 -16.91
CA LEU A 373 -20.19 1.04 -17.41
C LEU A 373 -19.36 0.81 -18.68
N ASN A 374 -18.71 -0.34 -18.75
CA ASN A 374 -18.09 -0.84 -19.98
C ASN A 374 -19.12 -1.57 -20.87
N ASN A 375 -18.67 -2.11 -22.01
CA ASN A 375 -19.55 -2.83 -22.96
C ASN A 375 -20.18 -4.12 -22.42
N ASN A 376 -19.74 -4.60 -21.25
CA ASN A 376 -20.28 -5.77 -20.56
C ASN A 376 -21.14 -5.37 -19.35
N ASP A 377 -21.54 -4.10 -19.24
CA ASP A 377 -22.26 -3.54 -18.09
C ASP A 377 -21.50 -3.74 -16.76
N GLN A 378 -20.18 -3.68 -16.79
CA GLN A 378 -19.33 -3.76 -15.59
C GLN A 378 -18.65 -2.42 -15.34
N ALA A 379 -18.45 -2.08 -14.07
CA ALA A 379 -17.64 -0.94 -13.66
C ALA A 379 -16.75 -1.31 -12.47
N GLY A 380 -15.55 -0.75 -12.46
CA GLY A 380 -14.58 -1.03 -11.42
C GLY A 380 -13.32 -0.20 -11.59
N GLY A 381 -12.47 -0.27 -10.59
CA GLY A 381 -11.24 0.49 -10.55
C GLY A 381 -10.51 0.33 -9.24
N THR A 382 -9.35 0.98 -9.15
CA THR A 382 -8.56 1.07 -7.94
C THR A 382 -8.14 2.52 -7.75
N TRP A 383 -8.41 3.06 -6.57
CA TRP A 383 -8.12 4.44 -6.21
C TRP A 383 -7.41 4.51 -4.87
N VAL A 384 -6.61 5.55 -4.69
CA VAL A 384 -6.01 5.89 -3.40
C VAL A 384 -6.66 7.17 -2.90
N ASP A 385 -7.46 7.05 -1.84
CA ASP A 385 -8.08 8.18 -1.18
C ASP A 385 -7.19 8.64 -0.02
N LYS A 386 -6.55 9.80 -0.17
CA LYS A 386 -5.72 10.42 0.87
C LYS A 386 -6.55 11.12 1.96
N HIS A 387 -7.86 11.18 1.76
CA HIS A 387 -8.83 11.83 2.62
C HIS A 387 -10.07 10.94 2.84
N PHE A 388 -9.81 9.65 3.08
CA PHE A 388 -10.81 8.69 3.50
C PHE A 388 -11.10 8.85 5.01
N PRO A 389 -12.29 8.48 5.50
CA PRO A 389 -12.54 8.38 6.94
C PRO A 389 -11.56 7.42 7.59
N SER A 390 -10.89 7.79 8.68
CA SER A 390 -9.98 6.88 9.40
C SER A 390 -10.72 5.71 10.05
N PRO A 391 -10.03 4.61 10.40
CA PRO A 391 -10.69 3.46 11.03
C PRO A 391 -11.45 3.82 12.32
N SER A 392 -10.95 4.79 13.09
CA SER A 392 -11.61 5.28 14.31
C SER A 392 -12.89 6.08 14.03
N GLU A 393 -13.05 6.61 12.82
CA GLU A 393 -14.26 7.31 12.38
C GLU A 393 -15.34 6.32 11.93
N ASN A 394 -14.96 5.13 11.46
CA ASN A 394 -15.90 4.13 10.96
C ASN A 394 -16.97 3.77 11.99
N ARG A 395 -18.16 3.52 11.48
CA ARG A 395 -19.31 3.06 12.25
C ARG A 395 -19.94 1.91 11.52
N LEU A 396 -20.42 0.92 12.27
CA LEU A 396 -21.08 -0.28 11.75
C LEU A 396 -22.39 0.04 10.99
N ASP A 397 -22.92 1.25 11.12
CA ASP A 397 -24.08 1.73 10.40
C ASP A 397 -23.73 2.53 9.14
N TRP A 398 -22.47 2.58 8.71
CA TRP A 398 -22.14 3.21 7.43
C TRP A 398 -22.48 2.32 6.25
N SER A 399 -22.86 2.95 5.14
CA SER A 399 -23.17 2.25 3.91
C SER A 399 -22.53 2.90 2.69
N ILE A 400 -22.22 2.10 1.68
CA ILE A 400 -21.97 2.61 0.33
C ILE A 400 -23.28 2.61 -0.42
N VAL A 401 -23.66 3.75 -0.99
CA VAL A 401 -24.87 3.91 -1.79
C VAL A 401 -24.50 4.18 -3.23
N LEU A 402 -25.13 3.44 -4.15
CA LEU A 402 -25.00 3.59 -5.59
C LEU A 402 -26.22 4.33 -6.14
N HIS A 403 -25.96 5.37 -6.93
CA HIS A 403 -26.96 6.19 -7.57
C HIS A 403 -26.89 5.99 -9.08
N ALA A 404 -27.99 5.59 -9.71
CA ALA A 404 -28.06 5.58 -11.17
C ALA A 404 -28.04 7.02 -11.70
N VAL A 405 -27.21 7.29 -12.71
CA VAL A 405 -27.15 8.57 -13.41
C VAL A 405 -28.01 8.49 -14.67
N CYS A 406 -29.04 9.32 -14.75
CA CYS A 406 -30.06 9.30 -15.80
C CYS A 406 -30.18 10.68 -16.44
N GLY A 407 -29.17 11.08 -17.22
CA GLY A 407 -29.02 12.47 -17.68
C GLY A 407 -28.60 13.35 -16.50
N ASP A 408 -29.31 14.46 -16.29
CA ASP A 408 -29.03 15.39 -15.17
C ASP A 408 -29.68 14.94 -13.84
N HIS A 409 -30.43 13.84 -13.86
CA HIS A 409 -31.09 13.28 -12.68
C HIS A 409 -30.30 12.11 -12.10
N THR A 410 -30.29 11.98 -10.77
CA THR A 410 -29.68 10.82 -10.09
C THR A 410 -30.64 10.23 -9.06
N THR A 411 -30.62 8.91 -8.92
CA THR A 411 -31.53 8.22 -7.98
C THR A 411 -30.85 7.06 -7.27
N ARG A 412 -31.12 6.88 -5.97
CA ARG A 412 -30.52 5.81 -5.14
C ARG A 412 -31.11 4.46 -5.54
N VAL A 413 -30.29 3.56 -6.06
CA VAL A 413 -30.77 2.27 -6.59
C VAL A 413 -30.34 1.07 -5.76
N ALA A 414 -29.14 1.14 -5.15
CA ALA A 414 -28.60 0.05 -4.37
C ALA A 414 -27.69 0.58 -3.26
N CYS A 415 -27.53 -0.21 -2.22
CA CYS A 415 -26.71 0.15 -1.07
C CYS A 415 -26.23 -1.11 -0.35
N ALA A 416 -25.07 -1.02 0.30
CA ALA A 416 -24.49 -2.11 1.07
C ALA A 416 -23.86 -1.57 2.36
N VAL A 417 -23.96 -2.34 3.44
CA VAL A 417 -23.28 -2.09 4.72
C VAL A 417 -21.95 -2.84 4.76
N GLU A 418 -21.04 -2.35 5.58
CA GLU A 418 -19.79 -3.02 5.90
C GLU A 418 -20.05 -4.46 6.39
N GLN A 419 -19.21 -5.39 5.94
CA GLN A 419 -19.14 -6.74 6.45
C GLN A 419 -17.83 -6.93 7.20
N GLU A 420 -17.92 -7.43 8.44
CA GLU A 420 -16.76 -8.01 9.12
C GLU A 420 -16.25 -9.17 8.26
N MET A 421 -14.95 -9.13 7.94
CA MET A 421 -14.25 -10.18 7.20
C MET A 421 -13.83 -11.34 8.09
#